data_AF-A0A318JD34-F1
#
_entry.id   AF-A0A318JD34-F1
#
_cell.length_a   1.000
_cell.length_b   1.000
_cell.length_c   1.000
_cell.angle_alpha   90.00
_cell.angle_beta   90.00
_cell.angle_gamma   90.00
#
_symmetry.space_group_name_H-M   'P 1'
#
loop_
_entity.id
_entity.type
_entity.pdbx_description
1 polymer ?
#
loop_
_entity_poly.entity_id
_entity_poly.type
_entity_poly.pdbx_seq_one_letter_code
_entity_poly.pdbx_strand_id
1 'polypeptide(L)'
;MQQGWLTEFFRQNDSLMVFVNVLLQQLGLPVPAVPTMMFNASQATQSGQLLVLLMAAVGASLIADLIWYQAGKKFGYSVLKFLCKMSINPGSCVNQTEARFHRWGVWSLVVGKFIPGFSTVAPPVAGALGMPRTSFMLASAAGAALWAGLALLAGFALQVQIEAGLVFLSAQGIRIAAIFIALVLSWLAWKFWQKKRFEKLASIPHFSATEMSDTLKTNTLPHIIDLRSPALIAETGTIPHAMVSEVKQVGNAARHWSPNEMIITICACPGDAGAVHAAHTLRQLGFKDVRPFSGGFDAWQELSAQHPHLLVKA
;
A
#
# COMPACT_ATOMS: atom_id res chain seq x y z
N MET A 1 12.42 -15.65 41.28
CA MET A 1 12.12 -15.34 39.87
C MET A 1 13.40 -14.80 39.24
N GLN A 2 14.03 -15.54 38.32
CA GLN A 2 15.23 -15.10 37.62
C GLN A 2 14.88 -13.87 36.76
N GLN A 3 15.26 -12.67 37.22
CA GLN A 3 15.29 -11.48 36.37
C GLN A 3 16.48 -11.65 35.42
N GLY A 4 16.21 -11.83 34.12
CA GLY A 4 17.25 -12.03 33.12
C GLY A 4 18.06 -10.74 32.90
N TRP A 5 19.33 -10.88 32.51
CA TRP A 5 20.18 -9.77 32.08
C TRP A 5 19.52 -8.89 30.99
N LEU A 6 18.63 -9.48 30.18
CA LEU A 6 17.80 -8.77 29.20
C LEU A 6 16.86 -7.77 29.88
N THR A 7 16.15 -8.15 30.94
CA THR A 7 15.20 -7.23 31.61
C THR A 7 15.89 -6.04 32.27
N GLU A 8 17.11 -6.20 32.79
CA GLU A 8 17.87 -5.09 33.37
C GLU A 8 18.48 -4.18 32.28
N PHE A 9 18.95 -4.76 31.16
CA PHE A 9 19.39 -3.99 29.99
C PHE A 9 18.23 -3.20 29.35
N PHE A 10 17.03 -3.77 29.29
CA PHE A 10 15.83 -3.12 28.77
C PHE A 10 15.32 -2.01 29.69
N ARG A 11 15.38 -2.18 31.02
CA ARG A 11 14.96 -1.18 32.02
C ARG A 11 15.85 0.07 32.07
N GLN A 12 17.11 -0.03 31.62
CA GLN A 12 18.00 1.12 31.48
C GLN A 12 17.87 1.84 30.13
N ASN A 13 17.16 1.27 29.14
CA ASN A 13 17.13 1.77 27.76
C ASN A 13 15.70 1.85 27.17
N ASP A 14 14.73 2.31 27.96
CA ASP A 14 13.31 2.48 27.54
C ASP A 14 13.16 3.24 26.21
N SER A 15 13.98 4.26 26.00
CA SER A 15 14.01 5.06 24.76
C SER A 15 14.54 4.28 23.55
N LEU A 16 15.51 3.39 23.73
CA LEU A 16 16.02 2.52 22.68
C LEU A 16 14.97 1.48 22.27
N MET A 17 14.24 0.92 23.23
CA MET A 17 13.16 -0.03 22.97
C MET A 17 12.06 0.64 22.13
N VAL A 18 11.63 1.84 22.52
CA VAL A 18 10.67 2.64 21.74
C VAL A 18 11.23 2.95 20.35
N PHE A 19 12.48 3.39 20.25
CA PHE A 19 13.14 3.70 18.98
C PHE A 19 13.14 2.49 18.03
N VAL A 20 13.65 1.34 18.47
CA VAL A 20 13.75 0.14 17.64
C VAL A 20 12.37 -0.37 17.26
N ASN A 21 11.42 -0.41 18.18
CA ASN A 21 10.09 -0.94 17.89
C ASN A 21 9.32 -0.04 16.90
N VAL A 22 9.39 1.28 17.08
CA VAL A 22 8.81 2.25 16.13
C VAL A 22 9.50 2.14 14.77
N LEU A 23 10.82 2.02 14.72
CA LEU A 23 11.58 1.87 13.48
C LEU A 23 11.12 0.61 12.71
N LEU A 24 11.07 -0.53 13.39
CA LEU A 24 10.62 -1.80 12.80
C LEU A 24 9.17 -1.71 12.30
N GLN A 25 8.26 -1.13 13.10
CA GLN A 25 6.87 -0.94 12.68
C GLN A 25 6.77 -0.07 11.43
N GLN A 26 7.50 1.05 11.40
CA GLN A 26 7.48 1.99 10.29
C GLN A 26 8.15 1.44 9.03
N LEU A 27 9.10 0.50 9.17
CA LEU A 27 9.64 -0.30 8.08
C LEU A 27 8.66 -1.38 7.56
N GLY A 28 7.51 -1.55 8.20
CA GLY A 28 6.43 -2.44 7.73
C GLY A 28 6.37 -3.79 8.45
N LEU A 29 7.14 -4.00 9.53
CA LEU A 29 7.01 -5.20 10.35
C LEU A 29 5.75 -5.11 11.23
N PRO A 30 5.02 -6.22 11.44
CA PRO A 30 3.81 -6.24 12.25
C PRO A 30 4.14 -6.28 13.75
N VAL A 31 4.82 -5.26 14.25
CA VAL A 31 5.19 -5.12 15.67
C VAL A 31 4.32 -4.05 16.36
N PRO A 32 3.93 -4.25 17.64
CA PRO A 32 3.02 -3.34 18.32
C PRO A 32 3.76 -2.16 18.96
N ALA A 33 4.13 -1.13 18.20
CA ALA A 33 4.87 0.02 18.76
C ALA A 33 4.01 0.91 19.65
N VAL A 34 2.70 1.08 19.37
CA VAL A 34 1.80 1.89 20.22
C VAL A 34 1.69 1.32 21.65
N PRO A 35 1.40 0.02 21.85
CA PRO A 35 1.43 -0.57 23.19
C PRO A 35 2.77 -0.41 23.89
N THR A 36 3.89 -0.58 23.18
CA THR A 36 5.22 -0.36 23.78
C THR A 36 5.44 1.09 24.21
N MET A 37 5.06 2.06 23.38
CA MET A 37 5.14 3.48 23.75
C MET A 37 4.26 3.80 24.95
N MET A 38 3.00 3.32 24.95
CA MET A 38 2.07 3.53 26.05
C MET A 38 2.59 2.95 27.36
N PHE A 39 3.14 1.73 27.32
CA PHE A 39 3.72 1.08 28.49
C PHE A 39 4.95 1.83 29.02
N ASN A 40 5.89 2.23 28.17
CA ASN A 40 7.06 2.98 28.62
C ASN A 40 6.66 4.37 29.15
N ALA A 41 5.64 5.01 28.56
CA ALA A 41 5.12 6.27 29.06
C ALA A 41 4.35 6.13 30.38
N SER A 42 3.70 4.99 30.64
CA SER A 42 3.02 4.76 31.93
C SER A 42 4.01 4.67 33.08
N GLN A 43 5.22 4.16 32.83
CA GLN A 43 6.29 4.09 33.83
C GLN A 43 7.04 5.42 34.01
N ALA A 44 6.76 6.43 33.18
CA ALA A 44 7.47 7.70 33.25
C ALA A 44 7.09 8.48 34.52
N THR A 45 8.10 8.87 35.28
CA THR A 45 7.94 9.61 36.55
C THR A 45 8.28 11.10 36.41
N GLN A 46 8.97 11.48 35.33
CA GLN A 46 9.41 12.86 35.06
C GLN A 46 8.99 13.28 33.65
N SER A 47 8.55 14.53 33.49
CA SER A 47 8.14 15.09 32.19
C SER A 47 9.25 15.04 31.13
N GLY A 48 10.51 15.16 31.55
CA GLY A 48 11.68 15.02 30.65
C GLY A 48 11.80 13.65 29.99
N GLN A 49 11.32 12.57 30.64
CA GLN A 49 11.37 11.22 30.08
C GLN A 49 10.41 11.09 28.88
N LEU A 50 9.21 11.68 28.96
CA LEU A 50 8.25 11.68 27.85
C LEU A 50 8.81 12.39 26.62
N LEU A 51 9.56 13.48 26.80
CA LEU A 51 10.21 14.17 25.71
C LEU A 51 11.28 13.29 25.04
N VAL A 52 12.07 12.56 25.82
CA VAL A 52 13.08 11.62 25.27
C VAL A 52 12.40 10.49 24.49
N LEU A 53 11.32 9.90 25.02
CA LEU A 53 10.54 8.87 24.32
C LEU A 53 9.93 9.41 23.02
N LEU A 54 9.42 10.65 23.04
CA LEU A 54 8.87 11.31 21.86
C LEU A 54 9.94 11.52 20.79
N MET A 55 11.11 12.05 21.17
CA MET A 55 12.22 12.27 20.24
C MET A 55 12.73 10.95 19.65
N ALA A 56 12.79 9.89 20.46
CA ALA A 56 13.14 8.55 19.99
C ALA A 56 12.12 8.02 18.97
N ALA A 57 10.82 8.11 19.26
CA ALA A 57 9.76 7.66 18.34
C ALA A 57 9.73 8.48 17.04
N VAL A 58 9.84 9.81 17.14
CA VAL A 58 9.85 10.69 15.96
C VAL A 58 11.09 10.44 15.11
N GLY A 59 12.27 10.32 15.72
CA GLY A 59 13.52 10.02 15.02
C GLY A 59 13.45 8.68 14.29
N ALA A 60 13.01 7.62 14.97
CA ALA A 60 12.81 6.30 14.37
C ALA A 60 11.84 6.34 13.19
N SER A 61 10.71 7.03 13.35
CA SER A 61 9.72 7.18 12.28
C SER A 61 10.31 7.93 11.09
N LEU A 62 11.02 9.03 11.31
CA LEU A 62 11.60 9.83 10.23
C LEU A 62 12.66 9.05 9.46
N ILE A 63 13.48 8.23 10.13
CA ILE A 63 14.47 7.38 9.48
C ILE A 63 13.77 6.37 8.54
N ALA A 64 12.77 5.64 9.04
CA ALA A 64 12.00 4.70 8.22
C ALA A 64 11.28 5.40 7.05
N ASP A 65 10.61 6.52 7.32
CA ASP A 65 9.87 7.28 6.31
C ASP A 65 10.82 7.81 5.22
N LEU A 66 12.03 8.26 5.59
CA LEU A 66 13.06 8.70 4.64
C LEU A 66 13.62 7.57 3.78
N ILE A 67 13.80 6.37 4.34
CA ILE A 67 14.22 5.18 3.58
C ILE A 67 13.17 4.89 2.51
N TRP A 68 11.89 4.87 2.90
CA TRP A 68 10.80 4.63 1.97
C TRP A 68 10.60 5.73 0.94
N TYR A 69 10.69 7.00 1.34
CA TYR A 69 10.63 8.15 0.43
C TYR A 69 11.74 8.09 -0.61
N GLN A 70 12.97 7.76 -0.21
CA GLN A 70 14.08 7.61 -1.15
C GLN A 70 13.89 6.40 -2.07
N ALA A 71 13.39 5.28 -1.56
CA ALA A 71 13.03 4.14 -2.38
C ALA A 71 11.98 4.51 -3.44
N GLY A 72 10.90 5.19 -3.04
CA GLY A 72 9.88 5.69 -3.96
C GLY A 72 10.43 6.68 -4.99
N LYS A 73 11.31 7.60 -4.58
CA LYS A 73 11.95 8.55 -5.49
C LYS A 73 12.89 7.89 -6.51
N LYS A 74 13.59 6.82 -6.11
CA LYS A 74 14.58 6.13 -6.97
C LYS A 74 13.94 5.08 -7.88
N PHE A 75 12.95 4.35 -7.38
CA PHE A 75 12.38 3.17 -8.04
C PHE A 75 10.92 3.38 -8.48
N GLY A 76 10.34 4.56 -8.24
CA GLY A 76 9.01 4.95 -8.70
C GLY A 76 7.91 3.98 -8.30
N TYR A 77 7.01 3.71 -9.23
CA TYR A 77 5.86 2.81 -9.04
C TYR A 77 6.22 1.34 -8.78
N SER A 78 7.46 0.91 -9.05
CA SER A 78 7.90 -0.47 -8.76
C SER A 78 7.85 -0.81 -7.27
N VAL A 79 8.18 0.16 -6.39
CA VAL A 79 8.08 -0.01 -4.92
C VAL A 79 6.63 -0.19 -4.51
N LEU A 80 5.74 0.59 -5.12
CA LEU A 80 4.32 0.54 -4.83
C LEU A 80 3.70 -0.78 -5.31
N LYS A 81 4.12 -1.31 -6.47
CA LYS A 81 3.74 -2.64 -6.95
C LYS A 81 4.16 -3.75 -5.97
N PHE A 82 5.36 -3.66 -5.40
CA PHE A 82 5.85 -4.60 -4.38
C PHE A 82 5.03 -4.52 -3.09
N LEU A 83 4.81 -3.32 -2.54
CA LEU A 83 4.04 -3.14 -1.30
C LEU A 83 2.56 -3.50 -1.47
N CYS A 84 1.94 -3.09 -2.58
CA CYS A 84 0.54 -3.38 -2.87
C CYS A 84 0.29 -4.85 -3.30
N LYS A 85 1.32 -5.65 -3.61
CA LYS A 85 1.19 -7.10 -3.83
C LYS A 85 0.63 -7.82 -2.60
N MET A 86 0.92 -7.31 -1.40
CA MET A 86 0.42 -7.89 -0.15
C MET A 86 -0.97 -7.38 0.27
N SER A 87 -1.48 -6.35 -0.43
CA SER A 87 -2.78 -5.71 -0.18
C SER A 87 -3.95 -6.55 -0.72
N ILE A 88 -5.12 -6.37 -0.10
CA ILE A 88 -6.38 -7.09 -0.42
C ILE A 88 -6.86 -6.80 -1.85
N ASN A 89 -6.55 -5.62 -2.38
CA ASN A 89 -6.86 -5.25 -3.76
C ASN A 89 -5.69 -4.46 -4.34
N PRO A 90 -4.73 -5.14 -5.01
CA PRO A 90 -3.51 -4.51 -5.51
C PRO A 90 -3.76 -3.37 -6.50
N GLY A 91 -4.77 -3.50 -7.38
CA GLY A 91 -5.10 -2.44 -8.35
C GLY A 91 -5.76 -1.22 -7.71
N SER A 92 -6.65 -1.44 -6.74
CA SER A 92 -7.25 -0.34 -5.98
C SER A 92 -6.26 0.28 -4.98
N CYS A 93 -5.23 -0.45 -4.53
CA CYS A 93 -4.22 0.03 -3.57
C CYS A 93 -3.39 1.17 -4.18
N VAL A 94 -2.93 0.99 -5.42
CA VAL A 94 -2.15 2.00 -6.15
C VAL A 94 -2.99 3.25 -6.41
N ASN A 95 -4.11 3.08 -7.13
CA ASN A 95 -4.93 4.20 -7.58
C ASN A 95 -5.57 4.97 -6.42
N GLN A 96 -6.01 4.30 -5.33
CA GLN A 96 -6.58 5.01 -4.17
C GLN A 96 -5.53 5.76 -3.37
N THR A 97 -4.31 5.22 -3.24
CA THR A 97 -3.26 5.89 -2.48
C THR A 97 -2.84 7.16 -3.21
N GLU A 98 -2.67 7.09 -4.53
CA GLU A 98 -2.41 8.24 -5.38
C GLU A 98 -3.56 9.27 -5.34
N ALA A 99 -4.81 8.84 -5.51
CA ALA A 99 -5.96 9.75 -5.45
C ALA A 99 -6.08 10.49 -4.11
N ARG A 100 -5.74 9.84 -2.99
CA ARG A 100 -5.69 10.48 -1.67
C ARG A 100 -4.56 11.51 -1.59
N PHE A 101 -3.39 11.19 -2.13
CA PHE A 101 -2.27 12.14 -2.21
C PHE A 101 -2.59 13.32 -3.13
N HIS A 102 -3.29 13.11 -4.23
CA HIS A 102 -3.71 14.20 -5.11
C HIS A 102 -4.75 15.13 -4.44
N ARG A 103 -5.61 14.58 -3.57
CA ARG A 103 -6.65 15.34 -2.87
C ARG A 103 -6.15 16.05 -1.60
N TRP A 104 -5.27 15.42 -0.83
CA TRP A 104 -4.84 15.90 0.49
C TRP A 104 -3.38 16.35 0.53
N GLY A 105 -2.58 15.99 -0.49
CA GLY A 105 -1.19 16.39 -0.64
C GLY A 105 -0.36 16.06 0.61
N VAL A 106 0.23 17.10 1.19
CA VAL A 106 1.09 17.03 2.37
C VAL A 106 0.34 16.49 3.60
N TRP A 107 -0.96 16.77 3.72
CA TRP A 107 -1.78 16.29 4.84
C TRP A 107 -1.99 14.78 4.85
N SER A 108 -1.80 14.11 3.70
CA SER A 108 -1.82 12.64 3.63
C SER A 108 -0.77 12.02 4.55
N LEU A 109 0.39 12.64 4.73
CA LEU A 109 1.47 12.12 5.59
C LEU A 109 1.13 12.27 7.08
N VAL A 110 0.42 13.33 7.45
CA VAL A 110 0.03 13.62 8.84
C VAL A 110 -1.11 12.70 9.27
N VAL A 111 -2.22 12.73 8.54
CA VAL A 111 -3.41 11.90 8.84
C VAL A 111 -3.09 10.42 8.65
N GLY A 112 -2.21 10.13 7.69
CA GLY A 112 -1.87 8.76 7.34
C GLY A 112 -1.21 7.94 8.44
N LYS A 113 -0.56 8.60 9.42
CA LYS A 113 0.04 7.92 10.58
C LYS A 113 -0.98 7.21 11.47
N PHE A 114 -2.23 7.69 11.47
CA PHE A 114 -3.31 7.11 12.27
C PHE A 114 -4.03 5.97 11.56
N ILE A 115 -3.71 5.71 10.28
CA ILE A 115 -4.34 4.67 9.47
C ILE A 115 -3.33 3.54 9.27
N PRO A 116 -3.51 2.38 9.92
CA PRO A 116 -2.63 1.23 9.76
C PRO A 116 -2.45 0.84 8.29
N GLY A 117 -1.21 0.54 7.89
CA GLY A 117 -0.83 0.19 6.53
C GLY A 117 -0.69 1.38 5.57
N PHE A 118 -1.51 2.43 5.70
CA PHE A 118 -1.35 3.63 4.89
C PHE A 118 -0.11 4.43 5.31
N SER A 119 0.26 4.43 6.59
CA SER A 119 1.50 5.05 7.09
C SER A 119 2.77 4.50 6.44
N THR A 120 2.79 3.22 6.03
CA THR A 120 3.95 2.58 5.37
C THR A 120 3.98 2.86 3.87
N VAL A 121 2.82 2.99 3.22
CA VAL A 121 2.70 3.19 1.77
C VAL A 121 2.74 4.67 1.39
N ALA A 122 2.43 5.58 2.31
CA ALA A 122 2.42 7.01 2.05
C ALA A 122 3.81 7.62 1.74
N PRO A 123 4.89 7.33 2.50
CA PRO A 123 6.23 7.84 2.19
C PRO A 123 6.79 7.48 0.80
N PRO A 124 6.72 6.22 0.32
CA PRO A 124 7.22 5.89 -1.02
C PRO A 124 6.38 6.55 -2.11
N VAL A 125 5.06 6.71 -1.93
CA VAL A 125 4.22 7.45 -2.89
C VAL A 125 4.59 8.92 -2.95
N ALA A 126 4.83 9.57 -1.81
CA ALA A 126 5.31 10.95 -1.77
C ALA A 126 6.65 11.11 -2.53
N GLY A 127 7.54 10.11 -2.42
CA GLY A 127 8.80 10.07 -3.17
C GLY A 127 8.60 9.90 -4.68
N ALA A 128 7.74 8.96 -5.08
CA ALA A 128 7.46 8.68 -6.50
C ALA A 128 6.77 9.87 -7.21
N LEU A 129 5.89 10.59 -6.51
CA LEU A 129 5.24 11.81 -7.02
C LEU A 129 6.15 13.05 -7.00
N GLY A 130 7.43 12.90 -6.62
CA GLY A 130 8.39 14.01 -6.66
C GLY A 130 8.16 15.09 -5.59
N MET A 131 7.48 14.78 -4.48
CA MET A 131 7.24 15.76 -3.41
C MET A 131 8.57 16.35 -2.91
N PRO A 132 8.69 17.67 -2.70
CA PRO A 132 9.90 18.29 -2.16
C PRO A 132 10.30 17.69 -0.81
N ARG A 133 11.59 17.41 -0.62
CA ARG A 133 12.13 16.78 0.60
C ARG A 133 11.76 17.55 1.87
N THR A 134 11.76 18.88 1.81
CA THR A 134 11.43 19.76 2.95
C THR A 134 9.97 19.61 3.36
N SER A 135 9.04 19.69 2.41
CA SER A 135 7.61 19.49 2.65
C SER A 135 7.32 18.08 3.20
N PHE A 136 7.97 17.07 2.63
CA PHE A 136 7.87 15.69 3.12
C PHE A 136 8.36 15.57 4.57
N MET A 137 9.55 16.08 4.88
CA MET A 137 10.13 15.97 6.22
C MET A 137 9.29 16.69 7.27
N LEU A 138 8.82 17.90 6.99
CA LEU A 138 7.99 18.68 7.92
C LEU A 138 6.67 17.96 8.21
N ALA A 139 6.02 17.40 7.19
CA ALA A 139 4.76 16.70 7.34
C ALA A 139 4.92 15.34 8.05
N SER A 140 5.95 14.58 7.69
CA SER A 140 6.28 13.31 8.35
C SER A 140 6.65 13.54 9.81
N ALA A 141 7.40 14.60 10.12
CA ALA A 141 7.74 14.98 11.50
C ALA A 141 6.50 15.40 12.29
N ALA A 142 5.66 16.27 11.72
CA ALA A 142 4.42 16.70 12.37
C ALA A 142 3.48 15.51 12.63
N GLY A 143 3.29 14.64 11.63
CA GLY A 143 2.51 13.41 11.78
C GLY A 143 3.08 12.50 12.86
N ALA A 144 4.41 12.29 12.87
CA ALA A 144 5.09 11.42 13.84
C ALA A 144 4.95 11.97 15.26
N ALA A 145 5.15 13.27 15.43
CA ALA A 145 5.01 13.94 16.71
C ALA A 145 3.57 13.87 17.24
N LEU A 146 2.57 14.10 16.39
CA LEU A 146 1.16 13.99 16.79
C LEU A 146 0.78 12.55 17.16
N TRP A 147 1.16 11.58 16.34
CA TRP A 147 0.84 10.17 16.56
C TRP A 147 1.54 9.61 17.81
N ALA A 148 2.86 9.79 17.92
CA ALA A 148 3.63 9.31 19.07
C ALA A 148 3.27 10.10 20.33
N GLY A 149 3.11 11.43 20.22
CA GLY A 149 2.70 12.28 21.32
C GLY A 149 1.35 11.86 21.91
N LEU A 150 0.34 11.58 21.07
CA LEU A 150 -0.95 11.10 21.54
C LEU A 150 -0.83 9.74 22.26
N ALA A 151 -0.05 8.81 21.71
CA ALA A 151 0.17 7.51 22.33
C ALA A 151 0.89 7.62 23.69
N LEU A 152 1.95 8.44 23.77
CA LEU A 152 2.71 8.66 25.00
C LEU A 152 1.87 9.38 26.05
N LEU A 153 1.12 10.42 25.67
CA LEU A 153 0.20 11.12 26.58
C LEU A 153 -0.91 10.20 27.10
N ALA A 154 -1.47 9.35 26.24
CA ALA A 154 -2.44 8.34 26.65
C ALA A 154 -1.82 7.35 27.65
N GLY A 155 -0.59 6.88 27.40
CA GLY A 155 0.14 6.01 28.33
C GLY A 155 0.38 6.65 29.69
N PHE A 156 0.81 7.91 29.69
CA PHE A 156 1.04 8.68 30.91
C PHE A 156 -0.25 9.02 31.68
N ALA A 157 -1.35 9.28 30.98
CA ALA A 157 -2.63 9.59 31.64
C ALA A 157 -3.35 8.34 32.17
N LEU A 158 -3.14 7.17 31.56
CA LEU A 158 -3.85 5.92 31.86
C LEU A 158 -2.99 4.91 32.64
N GLN A 159 -2.08 5.37 33.48
CA GLN A 159 -1.11 4.54 34.21
C GLN A 159 -1.79 3.38 34.96
N VAL A 160 -2.80 3.70 35.77
CA VAL A 160 -3.53 2.73 36.60
C VAL A 160 -4.27 1.70 35.74
N GLN A 161 -4.86 2.13 34.62
CA GLN A 161 -5.61 1.25 33.73
C GLN A 161 -4.69 0.30 32.95
N ILE A 162 -3.48 0.76 32.59
CA ILE A 162 -2.48 -0.06 31.91
C ILE A 162 -1.96 -1.15 32.85
N GLU A 163 -1.67 -0.83 34.12
CA GLU A 163 -1.26 -1.82 35.11
C GLU A 163 -2.36 -2.87 35.36
N ALA A 164 -3.59 -2.42 35.58
CA ALA A 164 -4.73 -3.33 35.73
C ALA A 164 -4.95 -4.21 34.49
N GLY A 165 -4.78 -3.64 33.29
CA GLY A 165 -4.85 -4.35 32.02
C GLY A 165 -3.78 -5.42 31.88
N LEU A 166 -2.54 -5.15 32.29
CA LEU A 166 -1.43 -6.13 32.27
C LEU A 166 -1.66 -7.29 33.24
N VAL A 167 -2.23 -7.02 34.42
CA VAL A 167 -2.61 -8.08 35.38
C VAL A 167 -3.74 -8.94 34.81
N PHE A 168 -4.73 -8.34 34.15
CA PHE A 168 -5.78 -9.10 33.46
C PHE A 168 -5.22 -9.91 32.29
N LEU A 169 -4.30 -9.34 31.51
CA LEU A 169 -3.66 -10.00 30.38
C LEU A 169 -2.79 -11.17 30.84
N SER A 170 -2.09 -11.06 31.97
CA SER A 170 -1.32 -12.17 32.53
C SER A 170 -2.23 -13.28 33.08
N ALA A 171 -3.37 -12.92 33.67
CA ALA A 171 -4.36 -13.89 34.16
C ALA A 171 -5.13 -14.62 33.04
N GLN A 172 -5.42 -13.94 31.92
CA GLN A 172 -6.22 -14.48 30.80
C GLN A 172 -5.40 -14.69 29.52
N GLY A 173 -4.06 -14.60 29.62
CA GLY A 173 -3.17 -14.50 28.46
C GLY A 173 -3.33 -15.64 27.46
N ILE A 174 -3.51 -16.87 27.95
CA ILE A 174 -3.73 -18.04 27.09
C ILE A 174 -5.04 -17.92 26.29
N ARG A 175 -6.12 -17.44 26.90
CA ARG A 175 -7.41 -17.27 26.21
C ARG A 175 -7.35 -16.16 25.17
N ILE A 176 -6.73 -15.02 25.52
CA ILE A 176 -6.55 -13.89 24.59
C ILE A 176 -5.66 -14.30 23.42
N ALA A 177 -4.55 -15.00 23.70
CA ALA A 177 -3.65 -15.54 22.67
C ALA A 177 -4.38 -16.52 21.75
N ALA A 178 -5.20 -17.43 22.29
CA ALA A 178 -5.98 -18.37 21.51
C ALA A 178 -6.99 -17.66 20.59
N ILE A 179 -7.70 -16.63 21.08
CA ILE A 179 -8.61 -15.81 20.27
C ILE A 179 -7.84 -15.07 19.18
N PHE A 180 -6.71 -14.46 19.51
CA PHE A 180 -5.88 -13.75 18.54
C PHE A 180 -5.36 -14.68 17.44
N ILE A 181 -4.87 -15.87 17.80
CA ILE A 181 -4.46 -16.90 16.84
C ILE A 181 -5.64 -17.31 15.96
N ALA A 182 -6.83 -17.55 16.54
CA ALA A 182 -8.02 -17.89 15.76
C ALA A 182 -8.41 -16.79 14.76
N LEU A 183 -8.31 -15.51 15.16
CA LEU A 183 -8.55 -14.36 14.28
C LEU A 183 -7.51 -14.29 13.16
N VAL A 184 -6.23 -14.48 13.47
CA VAL A 184 -5.15 -14.50 12.47
C VAL A 184 -5.35 -15.66 11.49
N LEU A 185 -5.66 -16.86 11.97
CA LEU A 185 -5.94 -18.03 11.13
C LEU A 185 -7.18 -17.81 10.25
N SER A 186 -8.25 -17.24 10.81
CA SER A 186 -9.46 -16.87 10.06
C SER A 186 -9.14 -15.85 8.97
N TRP A 187 -8.35 -14.82 9.28
CA TRP A 187 -7.90 -13.82 8.32
C TRP A 187 -7.01 -14.42 7.22
N LEU A 188 -6.09 -15.33 7.57
CA LEU A 188 -5.27 -16.06 6.60
C LEU A 188 -6.12 -16.96 5.70
N ALA A 189 -7.09 -17.69 6.27
CA ALA A 189 -8.01 -18.52 5.52
C ALA A 189 -8.87 -17.68 4.56
N TRP A 190 -9.38 -16.54 5.03
CA TRP A 190 -10.08 -15.55 4.20
C TRP A 190 -9.20 -15.04 3.06
N LYS A 191 -7.95 -14.67 3.34
CA LYS A 191 -6.99 -14.21 2.33
C LYS A 191 -6.69 -15.29 1.29
N PHE A 192 -6.55 -16.53 1.73
CA PHE A 192 -6.36 -17.67 0.84
C PHE A 192 -7.59 -17.94 -0.03
N TRP A 193 -8.79 -17.85 0.54
CA TRP A 193 -10.04 -17.95 -0.20
C TRP A 193 -10.18 -16.84 -1.25
N GLN A 194 -9.85 -15.59 -0.89
CA GLN A 194 -9.83 -14.47 -1.83
C GLN A 194 -8.84 -14.70 -2.97
N LYS A 195 -7.62 -15.21 -2.67
CA LYS A 195 -6.64 -15.54 -3.70
C LYS A 195 -7.19 -16.58 -4.68
N LYS A 196 -7.75 -17.69 -4.18
CA LYS A 196 -8.38 -18.73 -5.02
C LYS A 196 -9.55 -18.18 -5.85
N ARG A 197 -10.36 -17.30 -5.26
CA ARG A 197 -11.47 -16.65 -5.98
C ARG A 197 -10.96 -15.74 -7.10
N PHE A 198 -9.87 -15.01 -6.86
CA PHE A 198 -9.23 -14.18 -7.88
C PHE A 198 -8.57 -15.03 -8.97
N GLU A 199 -7.90 -16.14 -8.64
CA GLU A 199 -7.35 -17.09 -9.63
C GLU A 199 -8.44 -17.62 -10.57
N LYS A 200 -9.62 -17.94 -10.04
CA LYS A 200 -10.79 -18.31 -10.86
C LYS A 200 -11.31 -17.15 -11.71
N LEU A 201 -11.24 -15.91 -11.21
CA LEU A 201 -11.62 -14.74 -11.99
C LEU A 201 -10.62 -14.45 -13.11
N ALA A 202 -9.34 -14.65 -12.84
CA ALA A 202 -8.22 -14.46 -13.76
C ALA A 202 -8.07 -15.61 -14.78
N SER A 203 -8.91 -16.65 -14.73
CA SER A 203 -8.90 -17.71 -15.74
C SER A 203 -9.56 -17.31 -17.07
N ILE A 204 -9.97 -16.05 -17.22
CA ILE A 204 -10.46 -15.55 -18.51
C ILE A 204 -9.32 -15.53 -19.55
N PRO A 205 -9.62 -15.77 -20.83
CA PRO A 205 -8.61 -15.68 -21.89
C PRO A 205 -7.89 -14.34 -21.86
N HIS A 206 -6.56 -14.38 -21.86
CA HIS A 206 -5.71 -13.20 -21.96
C HIS A 206 -5.30 -12.98 -23.41
N PHE A 207 -5.08 -11.73 -23.78
CA PHE A 207 -4.53 -11.34 -25.06
C PHE A 207 -3.02 -11.20 -24.93
N SER A 208 -2.26 -11.98 -25.68
CA SER A 208 -0.80 -12.06 -25.59
C SER A 208 -0.08 -11.00 -26.43
N ALA A 209 1.19 -10.73 -26.10
CA ALA A 209 2.05 -9.86 -26.91
C ALA A 209 2.24 -10.40 -28.33
N THR A 210 2.28 -11.73 -28.50
CA THR A 210 2.37 -12.37 -29.82
C THR A 210 1.12 -12.15 -30.67
N GLU A 211 -0.08 -12.30 -30.06
CA GLU A 211 -1.34 -11.97 -30.75
C GLU A 211 -1.39 -10.48 -31.14
N MET A 212 -0.84 -9.60 -30.29
CA MET A 212 -0.74 -8.18 -30.63
C MET A 212 0.16 -7.95 -31.84
N SER A 213 1.37 -8.52 -31.86
CA SER A 213 2.28 -8.41 -33.00
C SER A 213 1.65 -8.91 -34.30
N ASP A 214 0.83 -9.96 -34.25
CA ASP A 214 0.12 -10.45 -35.43
C ASP A 214 -1.00 -9.51 -35.87
N THR A 215 -1.74 -8.94 -34.92
CA THR A 215 -2.81 -7.96 -35.19
C THR A 215 -2.27 -6.66 -35.81
N LEU A 216 -1.05 -6.26 -35.45
CA LEU A 216 -0.40 -5.09 -36.04
C LEU A 216 -0.08 -5.30 -37.53
N LYS A 217 0.07 -6.55 -38.01
CA LYS A 217 0.27 -6.85 -39.43
C LYS A 217 -1.01 -6.64 -40.25
N THR A 218 -2.18 -6.83 -39.64
CA THR A 218 -3.49 -6.74 -40.32
C THR A 218 -4.10 -5.33 -40.25
N ASN A 219 -3.45 -4.38 -39.57
CA ASN A 219 -3.85 -2.98 -39.40
C ASN A 219 -5.24 -2.76 -38.77
N THR A 220 -5.75 -3.76 -38.05
CA THR A 220 -7.03 -3.73 -37.34
C THR A 220 -6.76 -3.70 -35.84
N LEU A 221 -6.52 -2.51 -35.29
CA LEU A 221 -6.26 -2.36 -33.87
C LEU A 221 -7.53 -2.64 -33.04
N PRO A 222 -7.45 -3.46 -31.99
CA PRO A 222 -8.57 -3.70 -31.09
C PRO A 222 -8.85 -2.45 -30.24
N HIS A 223 -10.05 -2.37 -29.65
CA HIS A 223 -10.35 -1.34 -28.67
C HIS A 223 -9.51 -1.58 -27.42
N ILE A 224 -8.82 -0.56 -26.92
CA ILE A 224 -7.96 -0.68 -25.72
C ILE A 224 -8.54 0.20 -24.62
N ILE A 225 -8.68 -0.37 -23.42
CA ILE A 225 -8.93 0.39 -22.19
C ILE A 225 -7.66 0.38 -21.36
N ASP A 226 -7.12 1.56 -21.10
CA ASP A 226 -5.98 1.78 -20.22
C ASP A 226 -6.47 2.12 -18.81
N LEU A 227 -6.18 1.24 -17.85
CA LEU A 227 -6.57 1.37 -16.45
C LEU A 227 -5.41 1.87 -15.56
N ARG A 228 -4.29 2.28 -16.17
CA ARG A 228 -3.20 2.95 -15.45
C ARG A 228 -3.69 4.26 -14.86
N SER A 229 -3.10 4.67 -13.75
CA SER A 229 -3.40 5.97 -13.16
C SER A 229 -2.87 7.11 -14.03
N PRO A 230 -3.49 8.31 -13.97
CA PRO A 230 -3.01 9.47 -14.72
C PRO A 230 -1.53 9.80 -14.49
N ALA A 231 -1.03 9.70 -13.25
CA ALA A 231 0.38 9.97 -13.00
C ALA A 231 1.30 8.92 -13.63
N LEU A 232 0.92 7.63 -13.61
CA LEU A 232 1.70 6.59 -14.27
C LEU A 232 1.70 6.77 -15.79
N ILE A 233 0.58 7.19 -16.39
CA ILE A 233 0.50 7.51 -17.82
C ILE A 233 1.42 8.69 -18.15
N ALA A 234 1.42 9.74 -17.31
CA ALA A 234 2.30 10.90 -17.49
C ALA A 234 3.79 10.52 -17.40
N GLU A 235 4.16 9.58 -16.52
CA GLU A 235 5.54 9.10 -16.37
C GLU A 235 5.98 8.17 -17.52
N THR A 236 5.10 7.27 -17.96
CA THR A 236 5.48 6.15 -18.83
C THR A 236 5.04 6.29 -20.28
N GLY A 237 4.25 7.31 -20.59
CA GLY A 237 3.71 7.57 -21.92
C GLY A 237 2.30 7.03 -22.13
N THR A 238 1.68 7.51 -23.20
CA THR A 238 0.30 7.19 -23.60
C THR A 238 0.27 6.03 -24.58
N ILE A 239 -0.72 5.15 -24.44
CA ILE A 239 -1.02 4.13 -25.46
C ILE A 239 -1.93 4.81 -26.50
N PRO A 240 -1.51 4.96 -27.76
CA PRO A 240 -2.33 5.62 -28.77
C PRO A 240 -3.68 4.93 -28.93
N HIS A 241 -4.73 5.75 -29.08
CA HIS A 241 -6.11 5.29 -29.26
C HIS A 241 -6.73 4.50 -28.09
N ALA A 242 -6.01 4.35 -26.97
CA ALA A 242 -6.57 3.74 -25.77
C ALA A 242 -7.51 4.70 -25.03
N MET A 243 -8.63 4.16 -24.55
CA MET A 243 -9.55 4.86 -23.66
C MET A 243 -9.05 4.74 -22.22
N VAL A 244 -8.65 5.86 -21.62
CA VAL A 244 -8.25 5.89 -20.20
C VAL A 244 -9.50 5.82 -19.31
N SER A 245 -9.54 4.87 -18.38
CA SER A 245 -10.69 4.70 -17.47
C SER A 245 -10.27 4.11 -16.13
N GLU A 246 -11.12 4.27 -15.12
CA GLU A 246 -11.05 3.47 -13.90
C GLU A 246 -11.91 2.21 -14.02
N VAL A 247 -11.57 1.16 -13.25
CA VAL A 247 -12.34 -0.10 -13.20
C VAL A 247 -13.81 0.16 -12.87
N LYS A 248 -14.11 1.10 -11.96
CA LYS A 248 -15.48 1.46 -11.55
C LYS A 248 -16.29 2.13 -12.66
N GLN A 249 -15.62 2.73 -13.64
CA GLN A 249 -16.24 3.52 -14.71
C GLN A 249 -16.13 2.83 -16.08
N VAL A 250 -15.58 1.61 -16.13
CA VAL A 250 -15.29 0.90 -17.39
C VAL A 250 -16.53 0.71 -18.26
N GLY A 251 -17.70 0.49 -17.66
CA GLY A 251 -18.95 0.38 -18.41
C GLY A 251 -19.34 1.65 -19.14
N ASN A 252 -19.08 2.82 -18.53
CA ASN A 252 -19.32 4.11 -19.18
C ASN A 252 -18.29 4.37 -20.29
N ALA A 253 -17.04 3.98 -20.08
CA ALA A 253 -15.97 4.13 -21.07
C ALA A 253 -16.26 3.31 -22.34
N ALA A 254 -16.76 2.08 -22.19
CA ALA A 254 -17.06 1.18 -23.31
C ALA A 254 -18.44 1.41 -23.95
N ARG A 255 -19.27 2.34 -23.45
CA ARG A 255 -20.69 2.47 -23.85
C ARG A 255 -20.92 2.71 -25.36
N HIS A 256 -19.92 3.23 -26.07
CA HIS A 256 -20.01 3.55 -27.49
C HIS A 256 -19.58 2.39 -28.41
N TRP A 257 -19.03 1.32 -27.84
CA TRP A 257 -18.57 0.15 -28.60
C TRP A 257 -19.66 -0.91 -28.68
N SER A 258 -19.65 -1.66 -29.77
CA SER A 258 -20.57 -2.77 -29.99
C SER A 258 -20.18 -3.98 -29.12
N PRO A 259 -21.15 -4.72 -28.56
CA PRO A 259 -20.87 -5.90 -27.72
C PRO A 259 -20.06 -7.03 -28.40
N ASN A 260 -19.98 -7.04 -29.74
CA ASN A 260 -19.23 -8.05 -30.50
C ASN A 260 -17.79 -7.61 -30.83
N GLU A 261 -17.42 -6.35 -30.58
CA GLU A 261 -16.07 -5.89 -30.83
C GLU A 261 -15.10 -6.37 -29.75
N MET A 262 -13.84 -6.60 -30.14
CA MET A 262 -12.80 -7.02 -29.23
C MET A 262 -12.33 -5.84 -28.37
N ILE A 263 -12.32 -6.04 -27.06
CA ILE A 263 -11.82 -5.06 -26.08
C ILE A 263 -10.65 -5.67 -25.30
N ILE A 264 -9.53 -4.97 -25.30
CA ILE A 264 -8.36 -5.30 -24.48
C ILE A 264 -8.30 -4.36 -23.30
N THR A 265 -8.19 -4.91 -22.09
CA THR A 265 -7.98 -4.12 -20.88
C THR A 265 -6.53 -4.23 -20.43
N ILE A 266 -5.88 -3.10 -20.15
CA ILE A 266 -4.48 -3.02 -19.72
C ILE A 266 -4.42 -2.35 -18.36
N CYS A 267 -3.55 -2.83 -17.47
CA CYS A 267 -3.27 -2.18 -16.20
C CYS A 267 -1.80 -2.42 -15.79
N ALA A 268 -1.31 -1.63 -14.83
CA ALA A 268 0.01 -1.84 -14.21
C ALA A 268 -0.07 -2.55 -12.85
N CYS A 269 -1.21 -3.16 -12.53
CA CYS A 269 -1.46 -3.78 -11.24
C CYS A 269 -0.74 -5.15 -11.14
N PRO A 270 -0.35 -5.60 -9.94
CA PRO A 270 0.13 -6.96 -9.74
C PRO A 270 -0.85 -8.02 -10.29
N GLY A 271 -0.34 -8.91 -11.15
CA GLY A 271 -1.13 -10.01 -11.74
C GLY A 271 -2.32 -9.56 -12.58
N ASP A 272 -2.20 -8.39 -13.23
CA ASP A 272 -3.21 -7.82 -14.11
C ASP A 272 -4.59 -7.61 -13.45
N ALA A 273 -4.61 -7.49 -12.12
CA ALA A 273 -5.85 -7.53 -11.34
C ALA A 273 -6.87 -6.47 -11.74
N GLY A 274 -6.43 -5.24 -12.03
CA GLY A 274 -7.30 -4.18 -12.54
C GLY A 274 -7.94 -4.55 -13.87
N ALA A 275 -7.13 -5.05 -14.81
CA ALA A 275 -7.57 -5.48 -16.14
C ALA A 275 -8.53 -6.69 -16.06
N VAL A 276 -8.23 -7.70 -15.24
CA VAL A 276 -9.11 -8.85 -15.01
C VAL A 276 -10.48 -8.41 -14.47
N HIS A 277 -10.51 -7.51 -13.49
CA HIS A 277 -11.77 -6.99 -12.94
C HIS A 277 -12.56 -6.17 -13.95
N ALA A 278 -11.90 -5.32 -14.73
CA ALA A 278 -12.52 -4.54 -15.78
C ALA A 278 -13.11 -5.44 -16.87
N ALA A 279 -12.36 -6.44 -17.32
CA ALA A 279 -12.80 -7.41 -18.32
C ALA A 279 -14.02 -8.19 -17.85
N HIS A 280 -14.04 -8.65 -16.59
CA HIS A 280 -15.20 -9.33 -16.04
C HIS A 280 -16.43 -8.42 -15.95
N THR A 281 -16.24 -7.16 -15.55
CA THR A 281 -17.31 -6.16 -15.47
C THR A 281 -17.93 -5.92 -16.85
N LEU A 282 -17.11 -5.74 -17.89
CA LEU A 282 -17.59 -5.58 -19.26
C LEU A 282 -18.31 -6.83 -19.79
N ARG A 283 -17.79 -8.03 -19.50
CA ARG A 283 -18.48 -9.29 -19.85
C ARG A 283 -19.86 -9.40 -19.19
N GLN A 284 -20.01 -8.96 -17.93
CA GLN A 284 -21.31 -8.90 -17.25
C GLN A 284 -22.26 -7.87 -17.88
N LEU A 285 -21.73 -6.83 -18.51
CA LEU A 285 -22.51 -5.84 -19.27
C LEU A 285 -22.86 -6.29 -20.70
N GLY A 286 -22.46 -7.50 -21.10
CA GLY A 286 -22.84 -8.13 -22.37
C GLY A 286 -21.78 -8.10 -23.47
N PHE A 287 -20.59 -7.53 -23.22
CA PHE A 287 -19.48 -7.59 -24.17
C PHE A 287 -18.91 -9.01 -24.26
N LYS A 288 -18.77 -9.55 -25.48
CA LYS A 288 -18.48 -10.96 -25.71
C LYS A 288 -16.99 -11.29 -25.74
N ASP A 289 -16.18 -10.41 -26.34
CA ASP A 289 -14.74 -10.61 -26.47
C ASP A 289 -13.94 -9.53 -25.72
N VAL A 290 -13.83 -9.71 -24.40
CA VAL A 290 -13.03 -8.83 -23.55
C VAL A 290 -11.90 -9.61 -22.91
N ARG A 291 -10.66 -9.19 -23.16
CA ARG A 291 -9.45 -9.93 -22.75
C ARG A 291 -8.45 -9.02 -22.04
N PRO A 292 -7.98 -9.37 -20.83
CA PRO A 292 -6.84 -8.69 -20.22
C PRO A 292 -5.58 -8.92 -21.04
N PHE A 293 -4.74 -7.89 -21.16
CA PHE A 293 -3.43 -8.05 -21.79
C PHE A 293 -2.48 -8.82 -20.87
N SER A 294 -1.90 -9.91 -21.37
CA SER A 294 -1.05 -10.81 -20.59
C SER A 294 0.24 -10.11 -20.16
N GLY A 295 0.48 -10.01 -18.85
CA GLY A 295 1.65 -9.32 -18.30
C GLY A 295 1.46 -7.81 -18.17
N GLY A 296 0.28 -7.31 -18.52
CA GLY A 296 -0.12 -5.92 -18.29
C GLY A 296 0.76 -4.90 -18.99
N PHE A 297 0.95 -3.76 -18.35
CA PHE A 297 1.73 -2.66 -18.93
C PHE A 297 3.22 -2.98 -19.10
N ASP A 298 3.81 -3.83 -18.26
CA ASP A 298 5.23 -4.19 -18.36
C ASP A 298 5.47 -4.92 -19.70
N ALA A 299 4.63 -5.92 -20.02
CA ALA A 299 4.69 -6.62 -21.30
C ALA A 299 4.37 -5.70 -22.48
N TRP A 300 3.46 -4.74 -22.32
CA TRP A 300 3.18 -3.72 -23.34
C TRP A 300 4.41 -2.85 -23.62
N GLN A 301 5.13 -2.46 -22.58
CA GLN A 301 6.35 -1.67 -22.69
C GLN A 301 7.45 -2.45 -23.43
N GLU A 302 7.64 -3.73 -23.11
CA GLU A 302 8.57 -4.62 -23.83
C GLU A 302 8.19 -4.74 -25.31
N LEU A 303 6.90 -4.93 -25.62
CA LEU A 303 6.39 -4.98 -26.99
C LEU A 303 6.63 -3.64 -27.73
N SER A 304 6.42 -2.51 -27.05
CA SER A 304 6.65 -1.18 -27.63
C SER A 304 8.11 -0.91 -27.98
N ALA A 305 9.06 -1.59 -27.34
CA ALA A 305 10.47 -1.50 -27.73
C ALA A 305 10.72 -2.07 -29.14
N GLN A 306 9.90 -3.03 -29.57
CA GLN A 306 9.93 -3.60 -30.93
C GLN A 306 9.00 -2.85 -31.89
N HIS A 307 7.93 -2.25 -31.37
CA HIS A 307 6.94 -1.49 -32.13
C HIS A 307 6.72 -0.09 -31.50
N PRO A 308 7.58 0.91 -31.81
CA PRO A 308 7.59 2.21 -31.12
C PRO A 308 6.29 3.01 -31.19
N HIS A 309 5.44 2.75 -32.19
CA HIS A 309 4.15 3.42 -32.34
C HIS A 309 3.10 2.97 -31.31
N LEU A 310 3.37 1.94 -30.51
CA LEU A 310 2.45 1.46 -29.46
C LEU A 310 2.52 2.25 -28.16
N LEU A 311 3.55 3.09 -27.99
CA LEU A 311 3.74 3.87 -26.78
C LEU A 311 4.37 5.22 -27.11
N VAL A 312 3.59 6.29 -26.97
CA VAL A 312 4.04 7.66 -27.22
C VAL A 312 4.42 8.28 -25.88
N LYS A 313 5.72 8.49 -25.69
CA LYS A 313 6.23 9.24 -24.53
C LYS A 313 5.83 10.71 -24.67
N ALA A 314 5.43 11.31 -23.55
CA ALA A 314 5.16 12.74 -23.46
C ALA A 314 6.43 13.57 -23.65
#